data_AF-A0A7V9AL09-F1
#
_entry.id   AF-A0A7V9AL09-F1
#
_cell.length_a   1.000
_cell.length_b   1.000
_cell.length_c   1.000
_cell.angle_alpha   90.00
_cell.angle_beta   90.00
_cell.angle_gamma   90.00
#
_symmetry.space_group_name_H-M   'P 1'
#
loop_
_entity.id
_entity.type
_entity.pdbx_description
1 polymer ?
#
loop_
_entity_poly.entity_id
_entity_poly.type
_entity_poly.pdbx_seq_one_letter_code
_entity_poly.pdbx_strand_id
1 'polypeptide(L)'
;LLWLDKPARPDPAHEGAYTAADWKGLGPDDLKAYTSLGLRPEPFEGTRVFAPFRPGMDPHPVNGTARLDGFSDHQALNTARQAPGETDRVFPILWSLKTALAFPHKVFDFSDLDDKMWGFIYELREMRIDSLAALDKKFAEINAHFANDERADNWHGHHKATIRKAQNRFKGLKDKLGGLLAEGGVDFGSQPRVDHPFANHELRVVDISNCNTTAQELIVTSTINTIWRLAERSEMGVDKLIVFVDELNKYAPSGGDGGLRDTLVDIAARGRHLNVVLLGAQQFRSKVDGEILGNCGTSFYGRVGDEEIINAAYRSISETAKQELLGLPKGRLLVRHAHFRAPLFGTFPHPPTLPGVYGQRIFGAETVRRNPADALHRTLKKLMGDRAPALAEVRNLADGIEPEAVDDTRRKIESIYGSSSNGHGDPWKNAQKSLNAARDLWSQT
;
A
#
# COMPACT_ATOMS: atom_id res chain seq x y z
N LEU A 1 2.57 -11.53 -4.74
CA LEU A 1 4.04 -11.52 -4.59
C LEU A 1 4.49 -11.61 -3.12
N LEU A 2 3.65 -12.11 -2.19
CA LEU A 2 4.03 -12.11 -0.77
C LEU A 2 4.94 -13.28 -0.40
N TRP A 3 4.80 -14.45 -1.03
CA TRP A 3 5.45 -15.72 -0.65
C TRP A 3 6.75 -16.01 -1.42
N LEU A 4 7.50 -14.97 -1.79
CA LEU A 4 8.71 -15.07 -2.62
C LEU A 4 9.94 -15.65 -1.89
N ASP A 5 9.90 -15.71 -0.56
CA ASP A 5 10.85 -16.42 0.30
C ASP A 5 10.50 -17.90 0.49
N LYS A 6 9.32 -18.36 0.04
CA LYS A 6 8.91 -19.75 0.16
C LYS A 6 9.34 -20.53 -1.06
N PRO A 7 10.02 -21.68 -0.91
CA PRO A 7 10.54 -22.42 -2.05
C PRO A 7 9.40 -23.09 -2.83
N ALA A 8 9.57 -23.20 -4.15
CA ALA A 8 8.67 -23.97 -4.99
C ALA A 8 8.72 -25.48 -4.68
N ARG A 9 9.82 -25.97 -4.11
CA ARG A 9 9.95 -27.32 -3.56
C ARG A 9 9.92 -27.25 -2.03
N PRO A 10 9.05 -28.01 -1.35
CA PRO A 10 8.94 -27.93 0.10
C PRO A 10 10.19 -28.47 0.78
N ASP A 11 10.53 -27.89 1.92
CA ASP A 11 11.38 -28.55 2.91
C ASP A 11 10.61 -29.71 3.58
N PRO A 12 11.30 -30.71 4.19
CA PRO A 12 10.65 -31.88 4.79
C PRO A 12 9.52 -31.55 5.77
N ALA A 13 9.62 -30.42 6.49
CA ALA A 13 8.59 -29.97 7.44
C ALA A 13 7.26 -29.56 6.78
N HIS A 14 7.27 -29.18 5.49
CA HIS A 14 6.12 -28.62 4.78
C HIS A 14 5.59 -29.52 3.65
N GLU A 15 6.18 -30.70 3.42
CA GLU A 15 5.76 -31.63 2.37
C GLU A 15 4.27 -31.97 2.43
N GLY A 16 3.77 -32.27 3.64
CA GLY A 16 2.36 -32.59 3.86
C GLY A 16 1.42 -31.44 3.48
N ALA A 17 1.80 -30.19 3.81
CA ALA A 17 0.99 -29.02 3.51
C ALA A 17 0.98 -28.70 2.01
N TYR A 18 2.13 -28.88 1.33
CA TYR A 18 2.24 -28.71 -0.12
C TYR A 18 1.41 -29.75 -0.88
N THR A 19 1.43 -31.00 -0.39
CA THR A 19 0.62 -32.11 -0.94
C THR A 19 -0.87 -31.84 -0.75
N ALA A 20 -1.28 -31.39 0.44
CA ALA A 20 -2.66 -31.03 0.73
C ALA A 20 -3.17 -29.86 -0.12
N ALA A 21 -2.29 -28.94 -0.51
CA ALA A 21 -2.62 -27.82 -1.38
C ALA A 21 -2.61 -28.16 -2.89
N ASP A 22 -2.31 -29.41 -3.26
CA ASP A 22 -2.10 -29.89 -4.65
C ASP A 22 -1.04 -29.08 -5.41
N TRP A 23 0.06 -28.74 -4.73
CA TRP A 23 1.21 -28.11 -5.37
C TRP A 23 2.32 -29.12 -5.62
N LYS A 24 2.61 -29.37 -6.90
CA LYS A 24 3.57 -30.40 -7.35
C LYS A 24 5.03 -29.92 -7.41
N GLY A 25 5.26 -28.62 -7.20
CA GLY A 25 6.59 -28.03 -7.29
C GLY A 25 7.16 -27.99 -8.71
N LEU A 26 8.48 -27.84 -8.79
CA LEU A 26 9.22 -27.79 -10.06
C LEU A 26 9.39 -29.19 -10.67
N GLY A 27 8.97 -29.35 -11.93
CA GLY A 27 9.11 -30.60 -12.67
C GLY A 27 10.55 -30.85 -13.17
N PRO A 28 10.81 -32.03 -13.78
CA PRO A 28 12.11 -32.35 -14.36
C PRO A 28 12.57 -31.36 -15.44
N ASP A 29 11.64 -30.88 -16.28
CA ASP A 29 11.95 -29.92 -17.33
C ASP A 29 12.31 -28.54 -16.76
N ASP A 30 11.64 -28.10 -15.70
CA ASP A 30 11.98 -26.86 -14.99
C ASP A 30 13.41 -26.93 -14.45
N LEU A 31 13.77 -28.04 -13.79
CA LEU A 31 15.13 -28.26 -13.27
C LEU A 31 16.18 -28.28 -14.38
N LYS A 32 15.88 -28.95 -15.48
CA LYS A 32 16.79 -29.00 -16.63
C LYS A 32 17.00 -27.60 -17.20
N ALA A 33 15.95 -26.78 -17.26
CA ALA A 33 16.04 -25.39 -17.69
C ALA A 33 16.89 -24.56 -16.71
N TYR A 34 16.67 -24.67 -15.39
CA TYR A 34 17.52 -24.03 -14.38
C TYR A 34 19.01 -24.39 -14.54
N THR A 35 19.31 -25.68 -14.67
CA THR A 35 20.68 -26.18 -14.92
C THR A 35 21.26 -25.61 -16.21
N SER A 36 20.47 -25.56 -17.29
CA SER A 36 20.90 -25.03 -18.59
C SER A 36 21.16 -23.52 -18.55
N LEU A 37 20.44 -22.79 -17.69
CA LEU A 37 20.63 -21.36 -17.43
C LEU A 37 21.76 -21.08 -16.43
N GLY A 38 22.36 -22.11 -15.80
CA GLY A 38 23.35 -21.93 -14.74
C GLY A 38 22.78 -21.32 -13.46
N LEU A 39 21.48 -21.52 -13.21
CA LEU A 39 20.75 -20.94 -12.10
C LEU A 39 20.36 -22.01 -11.06
N ARG A 40 20.36 -21.63 -9.78
CA ARG A 40 19.83 -22.47 -8.70
C ARG A 40 18.35 -22.13 -8.45
N PRO A 41 17.46 -23.12 -8.35
CA PRO A 41 16.03 -22.89 -8.11
C PRO A 41 15.75 -22.64 -6.62
N GLU A 42 16.29 -21.55 -6.08
CA GLU A 42 16.15 -21.14 -4.68
C GLU A 42 15.20 -19.93 -4.54
N PRO A 43 14.44 -19.81 -3.44
CA PRO A 43 13.63 -18.63 -3.17
C PRO A 43 14.48 -17.42 -2.75
N PHE A 44 13.84 -16.26 -2.58
CA PHE A 44 14.53 -15.05 -2.15
C PHE A 44 14.76 -15.03 -0.64
N GLU A 45 16.02 -15.10 -0.21
CA GLU A 45 16.40 -15.11 1.22
C GLU A 45 16.17 -13.75 1.91
N GLY A 46 16.53 -12.65 1.23
CA GLY A 46 16.49 -11.27 1.75
C GLY A 46 15.11 -10.60 1.69
N THR A 47 14.03 -11.35 1.73
CA THR A 47 12.67 -10.80 1.55
C THR A 47 12.23 -9.96 2.74
N ARG A 48 11.76 -8.74 2.48
CA ARG A 48 11.13 -7.82 3.43
C ARG A 48 9.82 -7.31 2.86
N VAL A 49 8.75 -7.40 3.65
CA VAL A 49 7.40 -7.01 3.25
C VAL A 49 6.99 -5.78 4.05
N PHE A 50 6.64 -4.70 3.37
CA PHE A 50 6.19 -3.46 3.98
C PHE A 50 4.71 -3.27 3.71
N ALA A 51 3.90 -3.08 4.74
CA ALA A 51 2.45 -2.91 4.60
C ALA A 51 1.95 -1.77 5.50
N PRO A 52 1.02 -0.92 5.04
CA PRO A 52 0.42 0.08 5.90
C PRO A 52 -0.57 -0.54 6.89
N PHE A 53 -1.01 0.23 7.87
CA PHE A 53 -2.06 -0.21 8.79
C PHE A 53 -3.42 -0.28 8.09
N ARG A 54 -4.29 -1.12 8.63
CA ARG A 54 -5.73 -1.13 8.34
C ARG A 54 -6.36 0.18 8.86
N PRO A 55 -7.43 0.69 8.22
CA PRO A 55 -8.12 1.88 8.69
C PRO A 55 -8.52 1.79 10.17
N GLY A 56 -8.06 2.77 10.97
CA GLY A 56 -8.34 2.86 12.41
C GLY A 56 -7.59 1.83 13.29
N MET A 57 -6.62 1.10 12.73
CA MET A 57 -5.75 0.19 13.50
C MET A 57 -4.32 0.74 13.66
N ASP A 58 -4.08 2.00 13.29
CA ASP A 58 -2.81 2.68 13.55
C ASP A 58 -2.56 2.81 15.07
N PRO A 59 -1.30 2.68 15.51
CA PRO A 59 -0.96 2.75 16.92
C PRO A 59 -1.27 4.14 17.48
N HIS A 60 -1.90 4.17 18.66
CA HIS A 60 -2.18 5.42 19.33
C HIS A 60 -0.87 6.08 19.80
N PRO A 61 -0.68 7.39 19.57
CA PRO A 61 0.50 8.07 20.03
C PRO A 61 0.59 8.10 21.57
N VAL A 62 1.76 7.81 22.12
CA VAL A 62 2.09 7.99 23.55
C VAL A 62 3.03 9.18 23.65
N ASN A 63 2.69 10.17 24.49
CA ASN A 63 3.39 11.46 24.54
C ASN A 63 3.50 12.13 23.15
N GLY A 64 2.44 12.05 22.35
CA GLY A 64 2.36 12.66 21.02
C GLY A 64 3.08 11.92 19.90
N THR A 65 3.67 10.74 20.15
CA THR A 65 4.39 9.96 19.13
C THR A 65 3.92 8.50 19.10
N ALA A 66 3.61 7.99 17.91
CA ALA A 66 3.39 6.58 17.64
C ALA A 66 4.74 5.86 17.48
N ARG A 67 5.06 4.96 18.42
CA ARG A 67 6.32 4.18 18.41
C ARG A 67 6.09 2.81 17.78
N LEU A 68 6.96 2.42 16.86
CA LEU A 68 6.90 1.15 16.13
C LEU A 68 8.03 0.17 16.53
N ASP A 69 8.96 0.61 17.37
CA ASP A 69 10.00 -0.27 17.92
C ASP A 69 9.35 -1.42 18.71
N GLY A 70 9.70 -2.67 18.38
CA GLY A 70 9.07 -3.85 18.98
C GLY A 70 7.61 -4.12 18.57
N PHE A 71 7.11 -3.50 17.50
CA PHE A 71 5.78 -3.77 16.95
C PHE A 71 5.53 -5.27 16.70
N SER A 72 4.40 -5.78 17.20
CA SER A 72 4.05 -7.20 17.13
C SER A 72 2.62 -7.49 16.65
N ASP A 73 1.73 -6.48 16.60
CA ASP A 73 0.34 -6.65 16.15
C ASP A 73 0.21 -6.64 14.62
N HIS A 74 0.80 -7.64 13.96
CA HIS A 74 0.77 -7.77 12.50
C HIS A 74 -0.65 -7.93 11.93
N GLN A 75 -1.62 -8.24 12.78
CA GLN A 75 -3.03 -8.27 12.38
C GLN A 75 -3.60 -6.90 12.06
N ALA A 76 -2.98 -5.84 12.58
CA ALA A 76 -3.29 -4.45 12.28
C ALA A 76 -2.83 -4.00 10.89
N LEU A 77 -1.99 -4.77 10.19
CA LEU A 77 -1.45 -4.40 8.88
C LEU A 77 -2.33 -4.88 7.72
N ASN A 78 -2.29 -4.16 6.60
CA ASN A 78 -2.96 -4.46 5.34
C ASN A 78 -2.18 -5.50 4.51
N THR A 79 -1.81 -6.62 5.13
CA THR A 79 -1.13 -7.74 4.46
C THR A 79 -1.75 -9.08 4.82
N ALA A 80 -1.60 -10.06 3.94
CA ALA A 80 -2.00 -11.44 4.21
C ALA A 80 -0.97 -12.23 5.04
N ARG A 81 0.25 -11.68 5.22
CA ARG A 81 1.30 -12.26 6.07
C ARG A 81 1.09 -11.91 7.55
N GLN A 82 0.14 -12.59 8.16
CA GLN A 82 -0.21 -12.38 9.58
C GLN A 82 -0.15 -13.66 10.41
N ALA A 83 0.15 -14.81 9.79
CA ALA A 83 0.27 -16.08 10.48
C ALA A 83 1.50 -16.06 11.41
N PRO A 84 1.42 -16.68 12.60
CA PRO A 84 2.60 -16.88 13.45
C PRO A 84 3.74 -17.55 12.67
N GLY A 85 4.96 -17.04 12.81
CA GLY A 85 6.13 -17.52 12.05
C GLY A 85 6.29 -16.93 10.64
N GLU A 86 5.29 -16.18 10.15
CA GLU A 86 5.34 -15.49 8.84
C GLU A 86 5.48 -13.97 8.96
N THR A 87 5.60 -13.46 10.19
CA THR A 87 5.59 -12.03 10.53
C THR A 87 6.98 -11.40 10.63
N ASP A 88 8.04 -12.18 10.84
CA ASP A 88 9.39 -11.68 11.13
C ASP A 88 10.00 -10.82 10.00
N ARG A 89 9.45 -10.96 8.80
CA ARG A 89 9.84 -10.20 7.59
C ARG A 89 8.87 -9.08 7.26
N VAL A 90 7.86 -8.82 8.09
CA VAL A 90 6.79 -7.87 7.84
C VAL A 90 7.00 -6.60 8.67
N PHE A 91 6.98 -5.45 8.02
CA PHE A 91 7.24 -4.15 8.64
C PHE A 91 6.14 -3.15 8.33
N PRO A 92 5.76 -2.29 9.30
CA PRO A 92 4.70 -1.30 9.12
C PRO A 92 5.12 -0.13 8.20
N ILE A 93 4.16 0.39 7.45
CA ILE A 93 4.25 1.72 6.81
C ILE A 93 3.29 2.66 7.54
N LEU A 94 3.82 3.73 8.15
CA LEU A 94 3.02 4.73 8.84
C LEU A 94 3.64 6.11 8.65
N TRP A 95 2.80 7.09 8.37
CA TRP A 95 3.19 8.47 8.10
C TRP A 95 2.78 9.39 9.23
N SER A 96 3.59 10.41 9.44
CA SER A 96 3.18 11.60 10.18
C SER A 96 2.57 12.62 9.21
N LEU A 97 1.94 13.67 9.73
CA LEU A 97 1.43 14.76 8.92
C LEU A 97 2.55 15.43 8.11
N LYS A 98 3.76 15.52 8.67
CA LYS A 98 4.95 16.02 7.95
C LYS A 98 5.18 15.28 6.63
N THR A 99 5.09 13.95 6.63
CA THR A 99 5.29 13.16 5.41
C THR A 99 4.17 13.42 4.41
N ALA A 100 2.92 13.47 4.87
CA ALA A 100 1.76 13.76 4.00
C ALA A 100 1.88 15.15 3.34
N LEU A 101 2.28 16.17 4.10
CA LEU A 101 2.45 17.54 3.60
C LEU A 101 3.64 17.72 2.64
N ALA A 102 4.49 16.70 2.46
CA ALA A 102 5.50 16.70 1.41
C ALA A 102 4.88 16.39 0.02
N PHE A 103 3.66 15.83 -0.02
CA PHE A 103 2.94 15.44 -1.24
C PHE A 103 1.51 16.04 -1.30
N PRO A 104 1.35 17.36 -1.11
CA PRO A 104 0.01 17.96 -0.99
C PRO A 104 -0.86 17.71 -2.21
N HIS A 105 -0.31 17.76 -3.43
CA HIS A 105 -1.01 17.47 -4.71
C HIS A 105 -1.55 16.04 -4.86
N LYS A 106 -1.13 15.11 -4.00
CA LYS A 106 -1.67 13.74 -3.94
C LYS A 106 -2.57 13.52 -2.72
N VAL A 107 -2.38 14.34 -1.69
CA VAL A 107 -3.17 14.27 -0.46
C VAL A 107 -4.51 15.00 -0.63
N PHE A 108 -4.50 16.17 -1.24
CA PHE A 108 -5.68 17.01 -1.46
C PHE A 108 -6.09 16.98 -2.92
N ASP A 109 -7.39 17.18 -3.16
CA ASP A 109 -7.93 17.20 -4.52
C ASP A 109 -7.49 18.48 -5.23
N PHE A 110 -7.33 18.42 -6.55
CA PHE A 110 -6.83 19.54 -7.34
C PHE A 110 -7.65 20.82 -7.18
N SER A 111 -8.98 20.70 -7.06
CA SER A 111 -9.90 21.82 -6.83
C SER A 111 -9.75 22.49 -5.46
N ASP A 112 -9.14 21.80 -4.49
CA ASP A 112 -8.93 22.31 -3.15
C ASP A 112 -7.59 23.03 -3.00
N LEU A 113 -6.61 22.67 -3.82
CA LEU A 113 -5.24 23.18 -3.83
C LEU A 113 -5.07 24.43 -4.70
N ASP A 114 -5.81 25.48 -4.36
CA ASP A 114 -5.56 26.82 -4.90
C ASP A 114 -4.27 27.44 -4.30
N ASP A 115 -3.77 28.53 -4.89
CA ASP A 115 -2.54 29.21 -4.44
C ASP A 115 -2.58 29.60 -2.96
N LYS A 116 -3.78 29.88 -2.41
CA LYS A 116 -3.95 30.24 -1.00
C LYS A 116 -3.80 29.05 -0.08
N MET A 117 -4.37 27.89 -0.46
CA MET A 117 -4.20 26.62 0.25
C MET A 117 -2.75 26.17 0.20
N TRP A 118 -2.08 26.32 -0.95
CA TRP A 118 -0.65 26.07 -1.08
C TRP A 118 0.16 26.93 -0.11
N GLY A 119 -0.05 28.25 -0.11
CA GLY A 119 0.61 29.17 0.80
C GLY A 119 0.43 28.74 2.27
N PHE A 120 -0.79 28.35 2.65
CA PHE A 120 -1.06 27.89 4.01
C PHE A 120 -0.35 26.57 4.35
N ILE A 121 -0.29 25.61 3.42
CA ILE A 121 0.47 24.37 3.60
C ILE A 121 1.96 24.67 3.77
N TYR A 122 2.53 25.61 3.00
CA TYR A 122 3.93 26.02 3.16
C TYR A 122 4.18 26.64 4.53
N GLU A 123 3.33 27.56 4.96
CA GLU A 123 3.36 28.20 6.27
C GLU A 123 3.30 27.15 7.41
N LEU A 124 2.42 26.13 7.31
CA LEU A 124 2.38 25.00 8.25
C LEU A 124 3.68 24.19 8.29
N ARG A 125 4.31 23.97 7.13
CA ARG A 125 5.60 23.25 7.03
C ARG A 125 6.75 24.06 7.62
N GLU A 126 6.78 25.37 7.41
CA GLU A 126 7.77 26.28 7.99
C GLU A 126 7.66 26.33 9.52
N MET A 127 6.43 26.36 10.04
CA MET A 127 6.14 26.22 11.47
C MET A 127 6.44 24.83 12.04
N ARG A 128 6.83 23.86 11.20
CA ARG A 128 7.13 22.47 11.58
C ARG A 128 5.94 21.76 12.24
N ILE A 129 4.72 22.02 11.77
CA ILE A 129 3.55 21.27 12.20
C ILE A 129 3.62 19.87 11.58
N ASP A 130 3.92 18.86 12.40
CA ASP A 130 4.28 17.52 11.95
C ASP A 130 3.26 16.42 12.31
N SER A 131 2.23 16.74 13.10
CA SER A 131 1.18 15.82 13.54
C SER A 131 -0.22 16.45 13.44
N LEU A 132 -1.25 15.61 13.35
CA LEU A 132 -2.65 16.08 13.36
C LEU A 132 -2.98 16.77 14.69
N ALA A 133 -2.50 16.22 15.81
CA ALA A 133 -2.69 16.85 17.11
C ALA A 133 -2.07 18.26 17.21
N ALA A 134 -0.87 18.46 16.67
CA ALA A 134 -0.25 19.79 16.62
C ALA A 134 -1.01 20.74 15.68
N LEU A 135 -1.52 20.22 14.56
CA LEU A 135 -2.34 20.99 13.62
C LEU A 135 -3.66 21.43 14.25
N ASP A 136 -4.35 20.56 14.98
CA ASP A 136 -5.59 20.89 15.68
C ASP A 136 -5.37 21.97 16.73
N LYS A 137 -4.29 21.88 17.51
CA LYS A 137 -3.89 22.94 18.44
C LYS A 137 -3.64 24.25 17.70
N LYS A 138 -2.94 24.22 16.57
CA LYS A 138 -2.68 25.42 15.75
C LYS A 138 -3.98 26.03 15.24
N PHE A 139 -4.92 25.21 14.77
CA PHE A 139 -6.22 25.68 14.34
C PHE A 139 -7.04 26.30 15.48
N ALA A 140 -6.97 25.75 16.70
CA ALA A 140 -7.61 26.34 17.86
C ALA A 140 -7.02 27.72 18.20
N GLU A 141 -5.69 27.87 18.15
CA GLU A 141 -5.00 29.16 18.34
C GLU A 141 -5.44 30.19 17.29
N ILE A 142 -5.49 29.79 16.01
CA ILE A 142 -5.94 30.66 14.91
C ILE A 142 -7.42 31.06 15.09
N ASN A 143 -8.27 30.12 15.50
CA ASN A 143 -9.68 30.41 15.74
C ASN A 143 -9.87 31.39 16.92
N ALA A 144 -9.06 31.26 17.97
CA ALA A 144 -9.07 32.20 19.11
C ALA A 144 -8.65 33.62 18.68
N HIS A 145 -7.65 33.75 17.80
CA HIS A 145 -7.27 35.04 17.19
C HIS A 145 -8.47 35.73 16.54
N PHE A 146 -9.24 35.00 15.72
CA PHE A 146 -10.42 35.55 15.05
C PHE A 146 -11.66 35.75 15.94
N ALA A 147 -11.68 35.13 17.13
CA ALA A 147 -12.76 35.32 18.10
C ALA A 147 -12.51 36.53 19.00
N ASN A 148 -11.23 36.82 19.30
CA ASN A 148 -10.83 37.95 20.15
C ASN A 148 -10.89 39.31 19.42
N ASP A 149 -10.79 39.30 18.08
CA ASP A 149 -10.96 40.49 17.26
C ASP A 149 -11.91 40.21 16.10
N GLU A 150 -13.16 40.67 16.22
CA GLU A 150 -14.18 40.49 15.16
C GLU A 150 -13.83 41.21 13.86
N ARG A 151 -12.92 42.20 13.89
CA ARG A 151 -12.43 42.89 12.69
C ARG A 151 -11.26 42.17 12.03
N ALA A 152 -10.65 41.20 12.71
CA ALA A 152 -9.60 40.38 12.11
C ALA A 152 -10.19 39.43 11.07
N ASP A 153 -9.86 39.66 9.82
CA ASP A 153 -10.23 38.85 8.67
C ASP A 153 -9.08 37.99 8.14
N ASN A 154 -7.85 38.27 8.59
CA ASN A 154 -6.62 37.59 8.19
C ASN A 154 -5.78 37.14 9.39
N TRP A 155 -5.06 36.03 9.20
CA TRP A 155 -4.03 35.53 10.10
C TRP A 155 -2.79 35.21 9.26
N HIS A 156 -1.66 35.87 9.52
CA HIS A 156 -0.41 35.73 8.75
C HIS A 156 -0.62 35.85 7.22
N GLY A 157 -1.47 36.79 6.79
CA GLY A 157 -1.81 36.96 5.36
C GLY A 157 -2.79 35.91 4.79
N HIS A 158 -3.21 34.92 5.59
CA HIS A 158 -4.25 33.97 5.21
C HIS A 158 -5.64 34.44 5.68
N HIS A 159 -6.56 34.59 4.73
CA HIS A 159 -7.93 34.98 5.03
C HIS A 159 -8.68 33.91 5.84
N LYS A 160 -9.54 34.32 6.77
CA LYS A 160 -10.34 33.46 7.67
C LYS A 160 -11.10 32.36 6.92
N ALA A 161 -11.62 32.68 5.73
CA ALA A 161 -12.31 31.70 4.88
C ALA A 161 -11.37 30.60 4.33
N THR A 162 -10.13 30.94 3.97
CA THR A 162 -9.11 29.98 3.52
C THR A 162 -8.73 29.03 4.66
N ILE A 163 -8.54 29.56 5.87
CA ILE A 163 -8.25 28.74 7.06
C ILE A 163 -9.40 27.78 7.36
N ARG A 164 -10.65 28.26 7.30
CA ARG A 164 -11.83 27.39 7.49
C ARG A 164 -11.95 26.31 6.41
N LYS A 165 -11.63 26.64 5.15
CA LYS A 165 -11.55 25.66 4.04
C LYS A 165 -10.48 24.61 4.37
N ALA A 166 -9.28 25.04 4.77
CA ALA A 166 -8.19 24.15 5.14
C ALA A 166 -8.59 23.21 6.29
N GLN A 167 -9.14 23.74 7.39
CA GLN A 167 -9.65 22.95 8.53
C GLN A 167 -10.58 21.82 8.08
N ASN A 168 -11.56 22.13 7.21
CA ASN A 168 -12.49 21.14 6.71
C ASN A 168 -11.82 20.03 5.88
N ARG A 169 -10.76 20.36 5.12
CA ARG A 169 -10.00 19.38 4.32
C ARG A 169 -9.08 18.51 5.16
N PHE A 170 -8.44 19.09 6.18
CA PHE A 170 -7.59 18.33 7.10
C PHE A 170 -8.38 17.39 8.00
N LYS A 171 -9.62 17.74 8.39
CA LYS A 171 -10.44 16.91 9.28
C LYS A 171 -10.70 15.49 8.76
N GLY A 172 -10.92 15.33 7.45
CA GLY A 172 -11.16 14.01 6.82
C GLY A 172 -9.89 13.29 6.37
N LEU A 173 -8.71 13.84 6.66
CA LEU A 173 -7.46 13.38 6.07
C LEU A 173 -7.07 11.96 6.53
N LYS A 174 -7.26 11.66 7.82
CA LYS A 174 -6.93 10.34 8.38
C LYS A 174 -7.74 9.23 7.73
N ASP A 175 -9.04 9.45 7.55
CA ASP A 175 -9.95 8.50 6.89
C ASP A 175 -9.61 8.33 5.41
N LYS A 176 -9.33 9.44 4.70
CA LYS A 176 -8.89 9.41 3.29
C LYS A 176 -7.63 8.57 3.10
N LEU A 177 -6.70 8.63 4.04
CA LEU A 177 -5.43 7.90 3.99
C LEU A 177 -5.50 6.47 4.53
N GLY A 178 -6.66 6.02 5.03
CA GLY A 178 -6.98 4.60 5.18
C GLY A 178 -6.02 3.77 6.04
N GLY A 179 -5.46 4.36 7.10
CA GLY A 179 -4.46 3.71 7.98
C GLY A 179 -3.01 4.04 7.66
N LEU A 180 -2.74 4.87 6.64
CA LEU A 180 -1.39 5.35 6.34
C LEU A 180 -0.95 6.51 7.26
N LEU A 181 -1.87 7.29 7.84
CA LEU A 181 -1.55 8.49 8.63
C LEU A 181 -1.82 8.31 10.13
N ALA A 182 -0.79 8.54 10.94
CA ALA A 182 -0.89 8.61 12.40
C ALA A 182 -1.46 9.95 12.87
N GLU A 183 -2.06 9.93 14.06
CA GLU A 183 -2.51 11.16 14.73
C GLU A 183 -1.34 12.02 15.26
N GLY A 184 -0.31 11.36 15.79
CA GLY A 184 0.91 11.98 16.32
C GLY A 184 2.08 11.96 15.35
N GLY A 185 3.28 12.28 15.87
CA GLY A 185 4.53 11.95 15.20
C GLY A 185 4.71 10.44 15.06
N VAL A 186 5.64 10.01 14.22
CA VAL A 186 5.95 8.58 14.03
C VAL A 186 7.43 8.34 14.31
N ASP A 187 7.71 7.39 15.20
CA ASP A 187 9.05 6.93 15.52
C ASP A 187 9.17 5.43 15.21
N PHE A 188 10.05 5.12 14.26
CA PHE A 188 10.30 3.74 13.84
C PHE A 188 11.31 3.02 14.74
N GLY A 189 12.04 3.73 15.60
CA GLY A 189 13.13 3.16 16.38
C GLY A 189 14.14 2.44 15.47
N SER A 190 14.37 1.16 15.74
CA SER A 190 15.29 0.31 14.97
C SER A 190 14.63 -0.40 13.77
N GLN A 191 13.31 -0.23 13.59
CA GLN A 191 12.59 -0.95 12.56
C GLN A 191 13.03 -0.55 11.14
N PRO A 192 13.15 -1.51 10.22
CA PRO A 192 13.27 -1.24 8.79
C PRO A 192 12.14 -0.34 8.29
N ARG A 193 12.46 0.50 7.31
CA ARG A 193 11.49 1.36 6.62
C ARG A 193 11.54 1.15 5.12
N VAL A 194 10.40 1.32 4.48
CA VAL A 194 10.25 1.14 3.03
C VAL A 194 11.12 2.10 2.22
N ASP A 195 11.48 3.24 2.81
CA ASP A 195 12.23 4.35 2.20
C ASP A 195 13.71 4.41 2.64
N HIS A 196 14.19 3.43 3.41
CA HIS A 196 15.60 3.33 3.79
C HIS A 196 16.49 2.79 2.64
N PRO A 197 17.81 3.04 2.70
CA PRO A 197 18.77 2.33 1.86
C PRO A 197 18.59 0.81 1.91
N PHE A 198 18.94 0.16 0.82
CA PHE A 198 18.82 -1.29 0.64
C PHE A 198 20.03 -2.01 1.22
N ALA A 199 19.79 -3.21 1.74
CA ALA A 199 20.85 -4.17 2.00
C ALA A 199 21.18 -4.99 0.75
N ASN A 200 22.38 -5.55 0.68
CA ASN A 200 22.77 -6.45 -0.41
C ASN A 200 21.82 -7.66 -0.48
N HIS A 201 21.41 -8.04 -1.71
CA HIS A 201 20.42 -9.10 -1.99
C HIS A 201 19.05 -8.94 -1.31
N GLU A 202 18.67 -7.73 -0.89
CA GLU A 202 17.33 -7.47 -0.34
C GLU A 202 16.24 -7.52 -1.43
N LEU A 203 15.16 -8.26 -1.17
CA LEU A 203 13.92 -8.20 -1.92
C LEU A 203 12.88 -7.43 -1.11
N ARG A 204 12.62 -6.18 -1.51
CA ARG A 204 11.62 -5.32 -0.86
C ARG A 204 10.27 -5.43 -1.56
N VAL A 205 9.27 -5.95 -0.88
CA VAL A 205 7.88 -6.02 -1.33
C VAL A 205 7.07 -4.97 -0.60
N VAL A 206 6.39 -4.09 -1.34
CA VAL A 206 5.48 -3.10 -0.77
C VAL A 206 4.05 -3.60 -0.99
N ASP A 207 3.43 -4.14 0.05
CA ASP A 207 2.09 -4.71 -0.01
C ASP A 207 1.04 -3.60 0.10
N ILE A 208 0.47 -3.26 -1.06
CA ILE A 208 -0.56 -2.25 -1.22
C ILE A 208 -1.92 -2.87 -1.62
N SER A 209 -2.03 -4.20 -1.61
CA SER A 209 -3.17 -4.94 -2.19
C SER A 209 -4.51 -4.61 -1.53
N ASN A 210 -4.52 -4.40 -0.20
CA ASN A 210 -5.72 -4.09 0.57
C ASN A 210 -5.87 -2.59 0.90
N CYS A 211 -5.10 -1.73 0.23
CA CYS A 211 -5.16 -0.29 0.45
C CYS A 211 -6.19 0.38 -0.46
N ASN A 212 -6.75 1.51 -0.04
CA ASN A 212 -7.54 2.35 -0.94
C ASN A 212 -6.65 3.00 -2.01
N THR A 213 -7.23 3.43 -3.13
CA THR A 213 -6.48 3.96 -4.30
C THR A 213 -5.54 5.12 -3.92
N THR A 214 -6.00 6.05 -3.08
CA THR A 214 -5.21 7.19 -2.61
C THR A 214 -3.94 6.75 -1.87
N ALA A 215 -4.08 5.82 -0.92
CA ALA A 215 -2.95 5.29 -0.16
C ALA A 215 -1.99 4.49 -1.07
N GLN A 216 -2.52 3.69 -2.01
CA GLN A 216 -1.68 2.98 -3.00
C GLN A 216 -0.82 3.97 -3.79
N GLU A 217 -1.43 4.99 -4.39
CA GLU A 217 -0.72 5.99 -5.19
C GLU A 217 0.32 6.76 -4.36
N LEU A 218 -0.01 7.15 -3.14
CA LEU A 218 0.89 7.88 -2.24
C LEU A 218 2.10 7.04 -1.82
N ILE A 219 1.87 5.78 -1.43
CA ILE A 219 2.95 4.87 -1.03
C ILE A 219 3.89 4.63 -2.23
N VAL A 220 3.35 4.34 -3.42
CA VAL A 220 4.16 4.12 -4.61
C VAL A 220 4.93 5.38 -4.99
N THR A 221 4.26 6.55 -5.04
CA THR A 221 4.88 7.83 -5.39
C THR A 221 6.02 8.18 -4.44
N SER A 222 5.76 8.14 -3.14
CA SER A 222 6.75 8.49 -2.13
C SER A 222 7.95 7.53 -2.12
N THR A 223 7.69 6.23 -2.30
CA THR A 223 8.74 5.19 -2.32
C THR A 223 9.64 5.38 -3.52
N ILE A 224 9.07 5.47 -4.73
CA ILE A 224 9.84 5.63 -5.97
C ILE A 224 10.60 6.96 -5.97
N ASN A 225 9.98 8.07 -5.57
CA ASN A 225 10.66 9.36 -5.52
C ASN A 225 11.80 9.35 -4.49
N THR A 226 11.65 8.64 -3.37
CA THR A 226 12.73 8.52 -2.37
C THR A 226 13.87 7.66 -2.88
N ILE A 227 13.56 6.52 -3.50
CA ILE A 227 14.54 5.66 -4.16
C ILE A 227 15.33 6.44 -5.21
N TRP A 228 14.65 7.23 -6.04
CA TRP A 228 15.30 8.04 -7.07
C TRP A 228 16.27 9.07 -6.47
N ARG A 229 15.86 9.77 -5.39
CA ARG A 229 16.75 10.69 -4.66
C ARG A 229 17.95 9.99 -4.03
N LEU A 230 17.76 8.79 -3.48
CA LEU A 230 18.88 7.98 -2.96
C LEU A 230 19.85 7.61 -4.09
N ALA A 231 19.33 7.29 -5.27
CA ALA A 231 20.13 6.98 -6.46
C ALA A 231 20.96 8.20 -6.92
N GLU A 232 20.33 9.37 -7.02
CA GLU A 232 21.01 10.63 -7.39
C GLU A 232 22.14 11.01 -6.42
N ARG A 233 22.04 10.59 -5.15
CA ARG A 233 23.04 10.84 -4.10
C ARG A 233 24.04 9.70 -3.91
N SER A 234 23.91 8.60 -4.65
CA SER A 234 24.68 7.36 -4.41
C SER A 234 24.52 6.80 -2.99
N GLU A 235 23.33 6.96 -2.40
CA GLU A 235 22.97 6.56 -1.03
C GLU A 235 22.01 5.35 -1.01
N MET A 236 21.86 4.63 -2.11
CA MET A 236 20.97 3.46 -2.19
C MET A 236 21.40 2.28 -1.32
N GLY A 237 22.65 2.23 -0.88
CA GLY A 237 23.22 1.09 -0.12
C GLY A 237 23.58 -0.14 -0.96
N VAL A 238 23.33 -0.10 -2.27
CA VAL A 238 23.63 -1.17 -3.23
C VAL A 238 24.16 -0.60 -4.54
N ASP A 239 24.96 -1.39 -5.25
CA ASP A 239 25.53 -1.00 -6.56
C ASP A 239 24.48 -0.93 -7.67
N LYS A 240 23.39 -1.71 -7.55
CA LYS A 240 22.33 -1.79 -8.55
C LYS A 240 20.99 -2.07 -7.90
N LEU A 241 19.97 -1.35 -8.32
CA LEU A 241 18.59 -1.54 -7.87
C LEU A 241 17.66 -1.83 -9.05
N ILE A 242 16.80 -2.84 -8.90
CA ILE A 242 15.73 -3.12 -9.86
C ILE A 242 14.41 -2.73 -9.21
N VAL A 243 13.70 -1.78 -9.81
CA VAL A 243 12.37 -1.33 -9.38
C VAL A 243 11.33 -2.06 -10.22
N PHE A 244 10.62 -3.00 -9.59
CA PHE A 244 9.51 -3.70 -10.23
C PHE A 244 8.20 -2.96 -9.97
N VAL A 245 7.49 -2.56 -11.03
CA VAL A 245 6.20 -1.88 -10.94
C VAL A 245 5.16 -2.72 -11.68
N ASP A 246 4.26 -3.32 -10.91
CA ASP A 246 3.07 -3.99 -11.45
C ASP A 246 2.02 -2.98 -11.86
N GLU A 247 1.18 -3.33 -12.84
CA GLU A 247 0.19 -2.45 -13.45
C GLU A 247 0.77 -1.06 -13.81
N LEU A 248 1.91 -1.02 -14.52
CA LEU A 248 2.63 0.22 -14.80
C LEU A 248 1.75 1.31 -15.43
N ASN A 249 0.75 0.95 -16.23
CA ASN A 249 -0.21 1.89 -16.83
C ASN A 249 -1.06 2.65 -15.81
N LYS A 250 -1.21 2.14 -14.58
CA LYS A 250 -1.89 2.86 -13.49
C LYS A 250 -1.09 4.08 -13.04
N TYR A 251 0.23 3.96 -13.04
CA TYR A 251 1.15 4.97 -12.51
C TYR A 251 1.79 5.85 -13.59
N ALA A 252 1.88 5.33 -14.81
CA ALA A 252 2.34 6.04 -16.00
C ALA A 252 1.42 5.72 -17.20
N PRO A 253 0.18 6.21 -17.18
CA PRO A 253 -0.77 6.01 -18.27
C PRO A 253 -0.34 6.76 -19.54
N SER A 254 -0.69 6.20 -20.70
CA SER A 254 -0.52 6.85 -22.00
C SER A 254 -1.35 8.14 -22.07
N GLY A 255 -0.69 9.27 -22.33
CA GLY A 255 -1.33 10.58 -22.44
C GLY A 255 -1.80 11.20 -21.12
N GLY A 256 -1.45 10.61 -19.97
CA GLY A 256 -1.67 11.24 -18.67
C GLY A 256 -0.43 11.99 -18.19
N ASP A 257 -0.63 13.00 -17.34
CA ASP A 257 0.44 13.78 -16.73
C ASP A 257 0.49 13.54 -15.21
N GLY A 258 1.69 13.62 -14.61
CA GLY A 258 1.83 13.60 -13.15
C GLY A 258 3.23 13.26 -12.64
N GLY A 259 3.58 13.76 -11.46
CA GLY A 259 4.96 13.67 -10.94
C GLY A 259 5.52 12.25 -10.76
N LEU A 260 4.69 11.24 -10.50
CA LEU A 260 5.15 9.84 -10.48
C LEU A 260 5.49 9.33 -11.88
N ARG A 261 4.65 9.64 -12.88
CA ARG A 261 4.93 9.31 -14.27
C ARG A 261 6.27 9.91 -14.69
N ASP A 262 6.49 11.19 -14.41
CA ASP A 262 7.71 11.88 -14.81
C ASP A 262 8.95 11.25 -14.16
N THR A 263 8.85 10.85 -12.89
CA THR A 263 9.91 10.10 -12.21
C THR A 263 10.15 8.73 -12.86
N LEU A 264 9.10 8.02 -13.28
CA LEU A 264 9.22 6.74 -13.99
C LEU A 264 9.83 6.91 -15.39
N VAL A 265 9.49 7.98 -16.10
CA VAL A 265 10.13 8.37 -17.37
C VAL A 265 11.62 8.65 -17.14
N ASP A 266 11.96 9.38 -16.09
CA ASP A 266 13.35 9.65 -15.71
C ASP A 266 14.13 8.38 -15.38
N ILE A 267 13.54 7.44 -14.65
CA ILE A 267 14.18 6.14 -14.39
C ILE A 267 14.37 5.38 -15.71
N ALA A 268 13.38 5.36 -16.59
CA ALA A 268 13.49 4.67 -17.88
C ALA A 268 14.57 5.28 -18.78
N ALA A 269 14.65 6.61 -18.85
CA ALA A 269 15.58 7.33 -19.71
C ALA A 269 17.00 7.42 -19.14
N ARG A 270 17.13 7.66 -17.83
CA ARG A 270 18.40 8.02 -17.17
C ARG A 270 18.87 7.03 -16.10
N GLY A 271 18.03 6.07 -15.71
CA GLY A 271 18.33 5.12 -14.62
C GLY A 271 19.62 4.32 -14.81
N ARG A 272 20.03 4.06 -16.06
CA ARG A 272 21.32 3.41 -16.38
C ARG A 272 22.52 4.12 -15.75
N HIS A 273 22.52 5.45 -15.69
CA HIS A 273 23.63 6.23 -15.13
C HIS A 273 23.69 6.15 -13.60
N LEU A 274 22.55 5.87 -12.97
CA LEU A 274 22.41 5.77 -11.52
C LEU A 274 22.30 4.30 -11.04
N ASN A 275 22.55 3.33 -11.92
CA ASN A 275 22.37 1.90 -11.68
C ASN A 275 20.97 1.51 -11.18
N VAL A 276 19.93 2.23 -11.63
CA VAL A 276 18.52 1.90 -11.38
C VAL A 276 17.91 1.33 -12.65
N VAL A 277 17.26 0.18 -12.55
CA VAL A 277 16.57 -0.49 -13.65
C VAL A 277 15.08 -0.52 -13.36
N LEU A 278 14.27 0.01 -14.28
CA LEU A 278 12.81 -0.15 -14.23
C LEU A 278 12.40 -1.47 -14.89
N LEU A 279 11.60 -2.27 -14.19
CA LEU A 279 10.93 -3.44 -14.73
C LEU A 279 9.42 -3.23 -14.55
N GLY A 280 8.73 -2.84 -15.63
CA GLY A 280 7.29 -2.68 -15.65
C GLY A 280 6.56 -3.95 -16.09
N ALA A 281 5.42 -4.23 -15.44
CA ALA A 281 4.46 -5.23 -15.88
C ALA A 281 3.08 -4.60 -16.08
N GLN A 282 2.34 -5.06 -17.10
CA GLN A 282 1.04 -4.52 -17.51
C GLN A 282 0.35 -5.52 -18.44
N GLN A 283 -0.98 -5.47 -18.49
CA GLN A 283 -1.76 -6.28 -19.45
C GLN A 283 -1.74 -5.67 -20.85
N PHE A 284 -1.86 -4.34 -20.96
CA PHE A 284 -1.95 -3.61 -22.22
C PHE A 284 -0.74 -2.69 -22.36
N ARG A 285 0.12 -2.96 -23.35
CA ARG A 285 1.27 -2.11 -23.65
C ARG A 285 0.80 -0.74 -24.14
N SER A 286 -0.29 -0.68 -24.91
CA SER A 286 -0.86 0.55 -25.47
C SER A 286 -1.28 1.59 -24.41
N LYS A 287 -1.53 1.14 -23.18
CA LYS A 287 -1.96 1.98 -22.06
C LYS A 287 -0.82 2.56 -21.25
N VAL A 288 0.43 2.19 -21.53
CA VAL A 288 1.62 2.73 -20.85
C VAL A 288 2.17 3.91 -21.62
N ASP A 289 2.75 4.86 -20.89
CA ASP A 289 3.41 6.03 -21.44
C ASP A 289 4.44 5.70 -22.54
N GLY A 290 4.36 6.44 -23.65
CA GLY A 290 5.17 6.20 -24.84
C GLY A 290 6.67 6.44 -24.63
N GLU A 291 7.05 7.39 -23.76
CA GLU A 291 8.46 7.67 -23.47
C GLU A 291 9.08 6.54 -22.65
N ILE A 292 8.35 5.99 -21.68
CA ILE A 292 8.80 4.80 -20.95
C ILE A 292 9.00 3.64 -21.93
N LEU A 293 8.02 3.37 -22.78
CA LEU A 293 8.11 2.27 -23.76
C LEU A 293 9.26 2.47 -24.77
N GLY A 294 9.53 3.71 -25.15
CA GLY A 294 10.61 4.08 -26.08
C GLY A 294 12.00 3.91 -25.47
N ASN A 295 12.14 4.14 -24.16
CA ASN A 295 13.40 4.01 -23.44
C ASN A 295 13.66 2.58 -22.91
N CYS A 296 12.65 1.71 -22.87
CA CYS A 296 12.81 0.31 -22.48
C CYS A 296 13.62 -0.50 -23.51
N GLY A 297 14.86 -0.84 -23.17
CA GLY A 297 15.76 -1.62 -24.03
C GLY A 297 15.42 -3.11 -24.18
N THR A 298 14.57 -3.65 -23.30
CA THR A 298 14.10 -5.05 -23.35
C THR A 298 12.58 -5.07 -23.16
N SER A 299 11.88 -5.94 -23.89
CA SER A 299 10.45 -6.16 -23.74
C SER A 299 10.14 -7.64 -23.89
N PHE A 300 9.30 -8.14 -22.99
CA PHE A 300 8.76 -9.50 -23.00
C PHE A 300 7.29 -9.41 -23.35
N TYR A 301 6.83 -10.28 -24.25
CA TYR A 301 5.45 -10.33 -24.69
C TYR A 301 4.91 -11.75 -24.48
N GLY A 302 3.85 -11.86 -23.69
CA GLY A 302 3.01 -13.05 -23.63
C GLY A 302 1.98 -13.05 -24.75
N ARG A 303 0.91 -13.84 -24.57
CA ARG A 303 -0.23 -13.80 -25.48
C ARG A 303 -0.87 -12.41 -25.48
N VAL A 304 -1.12 -11.86 -26.66
CA VAL A 304 -1.75 -10.53 -26.86
C VAL A 304 -3.11 -10.73 -27.52
N GLY A 305 -4.11 -9.96 -27.09
CA GLY A 305 -5.45 -10.00 -27.68
C GLY A 305 -5.55 -9.26 -29.01
N ASP A 306 -6.55 -9.59 -29.82
CA ASP A 306 -6.77 -9.03 -31.16
C ASP A 306 -6.94 -7.50 -31.15
N GLU A 307 -7.65 -6.96 -30.16
CA GLU A 307 -7.85 -5.50 -30.03
C GLU A 307 -6.57 -4.76 -29.65
N GLU A 308 -5.67 -5.42 -28.91
CA GLU A 308 -4.45 -4.81 -28.42
C GLU A 308 -3.34 -4.84 -29.48
N ILE A 309 -3.21 -5.95 -30.22
CA ILE A 309 -2.09 -6.19 -31.15
C ILE A 309 -2.06 -5.20 -32.33
N ILE A 310 -3.21 -4.60 -32.67
CA ILE A 310 -3.34 -3.61 -33.75
C ILE A 310 -2.88 -2.20 -33.34
N ASN A 311 -2.67 -1.94 -32.05
CA ASN A 311 -2.27 -0.63 -31.57
C ASN A 311 -0.86 -0.23 -32.03
N ALA A 312 -0.62 1.08 -32.11
CA ALA A 312 0.67 1.64 -32.54
C ALA A 312 1.86 1.17 -31.68
N ALA A 313 1.63 0.81 -30.42
CA ALA A 313 2.63 0.26 -29.52
C ALA A 313 3.28 -1.06 -30.01
N TYR A 314 2.64 -1.76 -30.94
CA TYR A 314 3.09 -3.02 -31.54
C TYR A 314 3.58 -2.85 -32.99
N ARG A 315 3.63 -1.63 -33.53
CA ARG A 315 4.02 -1.34 -34.92
C ARG A 315 5.38 -1.90 -35.30
N SER A 316 6.29 -2.00 -34.33
CA SER A 316 7.66 -2.47 -34.52
C SER A 316 7.81 -4.00 -34.46
N ILE A 317 6.70 -4.74 -34.31
CA ILE A 317 6.67 -6.20 -34.38
C ILE A 317 6.22 -6.61 -35.79
N SER A 318 6.90 -7.60 -36.39
CA SER A 318 6.54 -8.10 -37.73
C SER A 318 5.17 -8.78 -37.72
N GLU A 319 4.49 -8.80 -38.85
CA GLU A 319 3.15 -9.39 -38.94
C GLU A 319 3.17 -10.88 -38.58
N THR A 320 4.18 -11.63 -39.02
CA THR A 320 4.38 -13.03 -38.63
C THR A 320 4.49 -13.21 -37.11
N ALA A 321 5.26 -12.34 -36.43
CA ALA A 321 5.39 -12.41 -34.99
C ALA A 321 4.11 -12.00 -34.26
N LYS A 322 3.33 -11.05 -34.79
CA LYS A 322 2.00 -10.72 -34.25
C LYS A 322 1.05 -11.90 -34.34
N GLN A 323 1.01 -12.60 -35.46
CA GLN A 323 0.18 -13.80 -35.62
C GLN A 323 0.56 -14.88 -34.60
N GLU A 324 1.86 -15.07 -34.31
CA GLU A 324 2.31 -15.98 -33.26
C GLU A 324 1.91 -15.50 -31.85
N LEU A 325 1.95 -14.19 -31.58
CA LEU A 325 1.53 -13.61 -30.30
C LEU A 325 0.03 -13.81 -30.01
N LEU A 326 -0.83 -13.84 -31.03
CA LEU A 326 -2.28 -14.09 -30.87
C LEU A 326 -2.57 -15.50 -30.33
N GLY A 327 -1.79 -16.49 -30.80
CA GLY A 327 -1.92 -17.90 -30.46
C GLY A 327 -0.90 -18.41 -29.44
N LEU A 328 -0.15 -17.52 -28.77
CA LEU A 328 1.00 -17.93 -27.97
C LEU A 328 0.59 -18.80 -26.77
N PRO A 329 1.18 -20.02 -26.61
CA PRO A 329 0.92 -20.87 -25.44
C PRO A 329 1.37 -20.22 -24.14
N LYS A 330 0.68 -20.55 -23.04
CA LYS A 330 1.08 -20.10 -21.69
C LYS A 330 2.52 -20.54 -21.37
N GLY A 331 3.31 -19.62 -20.82
CA GLY A 331 4.71 -19.87 -20.44
C GLY A 331 5.73 -19.69 -21.56
N ARG A 332 5.28 -19.54 -22.81
CA ARG A 332 6.12 -19.08 -23.92
C ARG A 332 6.02 -17.56 -24.02
N LEU A 333 7.15 -16.91 -24.28
CA LEU A 333 7.27 -15.46 -24.42
C LEU A 333 8.04 -15.12 -25.70
N LEU A 334 7.68 -14.01 -26.32
CA LEU A 334 8.55 -13.30 -27.27
C LEU A 334 9.41 -12.32 -26.50
N VAL A 335 10.72 -12.43 -26.67
CA VAL A 335 11.73 -11.52 -26.13
C VAL A 335 12.21 -10.62 -27.24
N ARG A 336 12.10 -9.31 -27.01
CA ARG A 336 12.76 -8.30 -27.80
C ARG A 336 13.79 -7.60 -26.95
N HIS A 337 15.00 -7.47 -27.50
CA HIS A 337 16.10 -6.77 -26.85
C HIS A 337 16.81 -5.88 -27.86
N ALA A 338 17.28 -4.70 -27.43
CA ALA A 338 17.86 -3.69 -28.30
C ALA A 338 19.06 -4.18 -29.13
N HIS A 339 19.79 -5.18 -28.65
CA HIS A 339 20.94 -5.76 -29.35
C HIS A 339 20.61 -6.99 -30.21
N PHE A 340 19.38 -7.50 -30.17
CA PHE A 340 18.99 -8.65 -30.99
C PHE A 340 18.53 -8.20 -32.38
N ARG A 341 19.00 -8.90 -33.41
CA ARG A 341 18.60 -8.64 -34.81
C ARG A 341 17.15 -9.05 -35.11
N ALA A 342 16.63 -10.01 -34.36
CA ALA A 342 15.27 -10.50 -34.47
C ALA A 342 14.73 -10.85 -33.07
N PRO A 343 13.40 -10.80 -32.85
CA PRO A 343 12.81 -11.29 -31.62
C PRO A 343 13.06 -12.79 -31.44
N LEU A 344 13.19 -13.22 -30.18
CA LEU A 344 13.38 -14.63 -29.83
C LEU A 344 12.15 -15.16 -29.12
N PHE A 345 11.68 -16.34 -29.49
CA PHE A 345 10.69 -17.06 -28.72
C PHE A 345 11.39 -18.02 -27.77
N GLY A 346 10.96 -18.03 -26.52
CA GLY A 346 11.50 -18.91 -25.49
C GLY A 346 10.49 -19.24 -24.42
N THR A 347 10.79 -20.28 -23.65
CA THR A 347 10.06 -20.66 -22.44
C THR A 347 10.95 -20.43 -21.24
N PHE A 348 10.37 -19.91 -20.16
CA PHE A 348 11.04 -19.81 -18.87
C PHE A 348 10.59 -20.95 -17.96
N PRO A 349 11.49 -21.48 -17.10
CA PRO A 349 11.06 -22.42 -16.07
C PRO A 349 10.02 -21.78 -15.15
N HIS A 350 9.21 -22.61 -14.49
CA HIS A 350 8.37 -22.13 -13.40
C HIS A 350 9.23 -21.44 -12.33
N PRO A 351 8.73 -20.37 -11.68
CA PRO A 351 9.48 -19.64 -10.66
C PRO A 351 9.97 -20.56 -9.53
N PRO A 352 11.13 -20.28 -8.92
CA PRO A 352 11.69 -21.11 -7.87
C PRO A 352 11.01 -20.89 -6.51
N THR A 353 9.99 -20.05 -6.50
CA THR A 353 9.20 -19.64 -5.34
C THR A 353 7.79 -20.19 -5.43
N LEU A 354 7.17 -20.43 -4.28
CA LEU A 354 5.79 -20.84 -4.21
C LEU A 354 4.85 -19.75 -4.78
N PRO A 355 3.96 -20.09 -5.74
CA PRO A 355 3.03 -19.09 -6.26
C PRO A 355 2.08 -18.57 -5.18
N GLY A 356 1.68 -17.31 -5.30
CA GLY A 356 0.98 -16.59 -4.24
C GLY A 356 -0.30 -17.28 -3.72
N VAL A 357 -1.06 -17.91 -4.61
CA VAL A 357 -2.30 -18.63 -4.25
C VAL A 357 -2.01 -19.83 -3.35
N TYR A 358 -0.97 -20.60 -3.65
CA TYR A 358 -0.58 -21.75 -2.82
C TYR A 358 0.07 -21.28 -1.52
N GLY A 359 0.90 -20.23 -1.58
CA GLY A 359 1.45 -19.62 -0.38
C GLY A 359 0.37 -19.13 0.58
N GLN A 360 -0.71 -18.55 0.06
CA GLN A 360 -1.83 -18.13 0.88
C GLN A 360 -2.59 -19.31 1.49
N ARG A 361 -2.74 -20.42 0.77
CA ARG A 361 -3.42 -21.62 1.30
C ARG A 361 -2.61 -22.34 2.37
N ILE A 362 -1.28 -22.33 2.26
CA ILE A 362 -0.37 -23.09 3.11
C ILE A 362 0.09 -22.27 4.32
N PHE A 363 0.52 -21.04 4.07
CA PHE A 363 1.17 -20.15 5.05
C PHE A 363 0.33 -18.92 5.39
N GLY A 364 -0.73 -18.66 4.62
CA GLY A 364 -1.67 -17.62 5.00
C GLY A 364 -2.28 -17.96 6.35
N ALA A 365 -2.58 -16.92 7.14
CA ALA A 365 -3.41 -17.15 8.31
C ALA A 365 -4.69 -17.82 7.81
N GLU A 366 -5.10 -18.94 8.42
CA GLU A 366 -6.47 -19.42 8.26
C GLU A 366 -7.34 -18.17 8.41
N THR A 367 -8.22 -17.92 7.45
CA THR A 367 -9.36 -17.07 7.69
C THR A 367 -10.17 -17.78 8.77
N VAL A 368 -9.70 -17.71 10.02
CA VAL A 368 -10.57 -17.47 11.16
C VAL A 368 -11.41 -16.32 10.64
N ARG A 369 -12.64 -16.64 10.22
CA ARG A 369 -13.67 -15.65 9.91
C ARG A 369 -13.72 -14.81 11.18
N ARG A 370 -12.91 -13.74 11.22
CA ARG A 370 -12.84 -12.90 12.40
C ARG A 370 -14.22 -12.30 12.48
N ASN A 371 -14.90 -12.63 13.56
CA ASN A 371 -16.22 -12.12 13.78
C ASN A 371 -16.05 -10.58 13.83
N PRO A 372 -16.79 -9.81 13.01
CA PRO A 372 -16.76 -8.34 13.03
C PRO A 372 -16.88 -7.75 14.44
N ALA A 373 -17.53 -8.49 15.36
CA ALA A 373 -17.57 -8.23 16.80
C ALA A 373 -16.21 -8.07 17.48
N ASP A 374 -15.14 -8.67 16.97
CA ASP A 374 -13.81 -8.65 17.60
C ASP A 374 -13.22 -7.24 17.56
N ALA A 375 -13.45 -6.49 16.48
CA ALA A 375 -13.03 -5.10 16.38
C ALA A 375 -13.85 -4.21 17.31
N LEU A 376 -15.18 -4.41 17.35
CA LEU A 376 -16.07 -3.70 18.27
C LEU A 376 -15.71 -3.96 19.74
N HIS A 377 -15.44 -5.22 20.12
CA HIS A 377 -15.02 -5.58 21.47
C HIS A 377 -13.71 -4.90 21.86
N ARG A 378 -12.72 -4.81 20.95
CA ARG A 378 -11.47 -4.07 21.22
C ARG A 378 -11.73 -2.59 21.46
N THR A 379 -12.60 -1.96 20.67
CA THR A 379 -13.01 -0.56 20.90
C THR A 379 -13.71 -0.40 22.25
N LEU A 380 -14.62 -1.31 22.61
CA LEU A 380 -15.29 -1.29 23.93
C LEU A 380 -14.31 -1.51 25.08
N LYS A 381 -13.36 -2.45 24.95
CA LYS A 381 -12.31 -2.71 25.93
C LYS A 381 -11.41 -1.49 26.12
N LYS A 382 -11.09 -0.78 25.05
CA LYS A 382 -10.32 0.48 25.07
C LYS A 382 -11.08 1.60 25.79
N LEU A 383 -12.39 1.73 25.56
CA LEU A 383 -13.21 2.81 26.14
C LEU A 383 -13.65 2.53 27.58
N MET A 384 -13.89 1.27 27.94
CA MET A 384 -14.52 0.88 29.20
C MET A 384 -13.56 0.19 30.19
N GLY A 385 -12.38 -0.24 29.74
CA GLY A 385 -11.42 -0.99 30.55
C GLY A 385 -12.03 -2.30 31.03
N ASP A 386 -12.01 -2.55 32.34
CA ASP A 386 -12.55 -3.77 32.94
C ASP A 386 -14.08 -3.84 33.00
N ARG A 387 -14.76 -2.72 32.71
CA ARG A 387 -16.22 -2.68 32.60
C ARG A 387 -16.75 -3.14 31.24
N ALA A 388 -15.86 -3.42 30.29
CA ALA A 388 -16.25 -3.89 28.97
C ALA A 388 -16.91 -5.28 29.04
N PRO A 389 -17.92 -5.54 28.19
CA PRO A 389 -18.53 -6.87 28.09
C PRO A 389 -17.50 -7.91 27.64
N ALA A 390 -17.74 -9.18 27.96
CA ALA A 390 -16.88 -10.26 27.50
C ALA A 390 -16.95 -10.41 25.96
N LEU A 391 -15.85 -10.83 25.33
CA LEU A 391 -15.80 -11.05 23.88
C LEU A 391 -16.94 -11.96 23.36
N ALA A 392 -17.29 -12.99 24.12
CA ALA A 392 -18.39 -13.90 23.79
C ALA A 392 -19.74 -13.17 23.74
N GLU A 393 -19.98 -12.22 24.64
CA GLU A 393 -21.22 -11.43 24.68
C GLU A 393 -21.33 -10.51 23.47
N VAL A 394 -20.24 -9.85 23.08
CA VAL A 394 -20.20 -8.99 21.89
C VAL A 394 -20.40 -9.81 20.62
N ARG A 395 -19.77 -10.99 20.53
CA ARG A 395 -19.94 -11.92 19.40
C ARG A 395 -21.38 -12.41 19.26
N ASN A 396 -22.01 -12.83 20.36
CA ASN A 396 -23.39 -13.28 20.35
C ASN A 396 -24.34 -12.17 19.92
N LEU A 397 -24.07 -10.94 20.33
CA LEU A 397 -24.92 -9.82 19.95
C LEU A 397 -24.75 -9.40 18.48
N ALA A 398 -23.55 -9.55 17.92
CA ALA A 398 -23.28 -9.28 16.51
C ALA A 398 -23.69 -10.44 15.59
N ASP A 399 -24.09 -11.59 16.15
CA ASP A 399 -24.42 -12.77 15.37
C ASP A 399 -25.63 -12.51 14.45
N GLY A 400 -25.50 -12.93 13.20
CA GLY A 400 -26.48 -12.69 12.13
C GLY A 400 -26.58 -11.24 11.63
N ILE A 401 -25.65 -10.35 12.00
CA ILE A 401 -25.58 -8.97 11.47
C ILE A 401 -24.47 -8.88 10.42
N GLU A 402 -24.74 -8.18 9.32
CA GLU A 402 -23.74 -7.96 8.25
C GLU A 402 -22.47 -7.27 8.78
N PRO A 403 -21.26 -7.69 8.34
CA PRO A 403 -19.99 -7.15 8.82
C PRO A 403 -19.86 -5.63 8.72
N GLU A 404 -20.41 -5.04 7.66
CA GLU A 404 -20.37 -3.59 7.44
C GLU A 404 -21.17 -2.83 8.49
N ALA A 405 -22.36 -3.32 8.87
CA ALA A 405 -23.19 -2.70 9.90
C ALA A 405 -22.57 -2.81 11.31
N VAL A 406 -21.83 -3.89 11.57
CA VAL A 406 -21.06 -4.04 12.81
C VAL A 406 -19.88 -3.05 12.83
N ASP A 407 -19.18 -2.87 11.70
CA ASP A 407 -18.10 -1.88 11.60
C ASP A 407 -18.60 -0.43 11.69
N ASP A 408 -19.76 -0.12 11.10
CA ASP A 408 -20.40 1.18 11.25
C ASP A 408 -20.81 1.46 12.69
N THR A 409 -21.31 0.43 13.40
CA THR A 409 -21.57 0.55 14.84
C THR A 409 -20.28 0.84 15.59
N ARG A 410 -19.18 0.13 15.30
CA ARG A 410 -17.86 0.41 15.89
C ARG A 410 -17.43 1.86 15.65
N ARG A 411 -17.46 2.33 14.40
CA ARG A 411 -17.09 3.71 14.03
C ARG A 411 -17.95 4.74 14.75
N LYS A 412 -19.26 4.48 14.87
CA LYS A 412 -20.20 5.34 15.60
C LYS A 412 -19.84 5.42 17.09
N ILE A 413 -19.53 4.30 17.72
CA ILE A 413 -19.10 4.26 19.13
C ILE A 413 -17.75 4.98 19.29
N GLU A 414 -16.80 4.73 18.41
CA GLU A 414 -15.51 5.41 18.44
C GLU A 414 -15.63 6.93 18.23
N SER A 415 -16.54 7.37 17.37
CA SER A 415 -16.85 8.79 17.15
C SER A 415 -17.49 9.46 18.37
N ILE A 416 -18.48 8.80 18.99
CA ILE A 416 -19.21 9.35 20.14
C ILE A 416 -18.33 9.39 21.40
N TYR A 417 -17.50 8.37 21.62
CA TYR A 417 -16.79 8.18 22.89
C TYR A 417 -15.27 8.34 22.81
N GLY A 418 -14.70 8.50 21.60
CA GLY A 418 -13.25 8.61 21.39
C GLY A 418 -12.67 9.97 21.74
N SER A 419 -13.49 11.02 21.84
CA SER A 419 -13.07 12.35 22.31
C SER A 419 -13.65 12.61 23.70
N SER A 420 -12.76 12.85 24.67
CA SER A 420 -13.08 12.97 26.09
C SER A 420 -14.24 13.93 26.37
N SER A 421 -15.43 13.41 26.70
CA SER A 421 -16.44 14.14 27.45
C SER A 421 -17.39 13.20 28.20
N ASN A 422 -17.43 13.37 29.52
CA ASN A 422 -18.36 12.72 30.43
C ASN A 422 -19.77 13.25 30.16
N GLY A 423 -20.56 12.55 29.33
CA GLY A 423 -21.95 12.93 29.08
C GLY A 423 -22.75 12.00 28.16
N HIS A 424 -22.10 11.17 27.35
CA HIS A 424 -22.78 10.42 26.28
C HIS A 424 -23.33 9.03 26.68
N GLY A 425 -23.38 8.71 27.98
CA GLY A 425 -23.89 7.43 28.48
C GLY A 425 -22.92 6.25 28.32
N ASP A 426 -23.43 5.02 28.44
CA ASP A 426 -22.63 3.79 28.40
C ASP A 426 -22.34 3.36 26.94
N PRO A 427 -21.07 3.25 26.53
CA PRO A 427 -20.69 2.79 25.19
C PRO A 427 -21.31 1.44 24.82
N TRP A 428 -21.41 0.50 25.77
CA TRP A 428 -21.97 -0.81 25.50
C TRP A 428 -23.46 -0.76 25.21
N LYS A 429 -24.22 0.02 25.99
CA LYS A 429 -25.66 0.20 25.75
C LYS A 429 -25.96 0.83 24.39
N ASN A 430 -25.10 1.74 23.93
CA ASN A 430 -25.29 2.38 22.63
C ASN A 430 -24.86 1.46 21.47
N ALA A 431 -23.85 0.62 21.67
CA ALA A 431 -23.50 -0.44 20.72
C ALA A 431 -24.66 -1.42 20.59
N GLN A 432 -25.27 -1.84 21.70
CA GLN A 432 -26.45 -2.72 21.71
C GLN A 432 -27.62 -2.15 20.91
N LYS A 433 -27.96 -0.88 21.14
CA LYS A 433 -29.02 -0.20 20.40
C LYS A 433 -28.75 -0.14 18.90
N SER A 434 -27.51 0.15 18.51
CA SER A 434 -27.14 0.28 17.09
C SER A 434 -27.13 -1.07 16.38
N LEU A 435 -26.62 -2.13 17.04
CA LEU A 435 -26.66 -3.50 16.50
C LEU A 435 -28.08 -4.03 16.38
N ASN A 436 -28.94 -3.79 17.38
CA ASN A 436 -30.35 -4.20 17.29
C ASN A 436 -31.10 -3.45 16.18
N ALA A 437 -30.87 -2.15 16.03
CA ALA A 437 -31.45 -1.39 14.92
C ALA A 437 -30.99 -1.90 13.54
N ALA A 438 -29.71 -2.26 13.42
CA ALA A 438 -29.18 -2.90 12.22
C ALA A 438 -29.85 -4.26 11.97
N ARG A 439 -30.04 -5.08 13.00
CA ARG A 439 -30.75 -6.37 12.88
C ARG A 439 -32.21 -6.19 12.40
N ASP A 440 -32.92 -5.21 12.95
CA ASP A 440 -34.32 -4.96 12.61
C ASP A 440 -34.49 -4.52 11.15
N LEU A 441 -33.60 -3.66 10.65
CA LEU A 441 -33.56 -3.22 9.25
C LEU A 441 -33.42 -4.39 8.27
N TRP A 442 -32.60 -5.38 8.62
CA TRP A 442 -32.36 -6.55 7.77
C TRP A 442 -33.42 -7.64 7.88
N SER A 443 -34.18 -7.69 8.98
CA SER A 443 -35.32 -8.60 9.14
C SER A 443 -36.57 -8.22 8.33
N GLN A 444 -36.62 -6.98 7.82
CA GLN A 444 -37.74 -6.42 7.05
C GLN A 444 -37.51 -6.40 5.52
N THR A 445 -36.35 -6.89 5.06
CA THR A 445 -35.98 -7.03 3.64
C THR A 445 -35.93 -8.51 3.29
#